data_AF-A0A8B6H7F4-F1
#
_entry.id   AF-A0A8B6H7F4-F1
#
_cell.length_a   1.000
_cell.length_b   1.000
_cell.length_c   1.000
_cell.angle_alpha   90.00
_cell.angle_beta   90.00
_cell.angle_gamma   90.00
#
_symmetry.space_group_name_H-M   'P 1'
#
loop_
_entity.id
_entity.type
_entity.pdbx_description
1 polymer ?
#
loop_
_entity_poly.entity_id
_entity_poly.type
_entity_poly.pdbx_seq_one_letter_code
_entity_poly.pdbx_strand_id
1 'polypeptide(L)'
;MKLEYTSPEYLVFYVTLFTVIGYIDGCSRERSRVVRRVITEKIYPLYKSVQAEIPDKCILNKERDIYAIQEDQKYNEPPNKWYCNICGKGFIAEYYLDLHFTNRHKEYIRQGEDVLCLADYCDLYRCDIVAGIQTAEFWDISLCLEEDMEDIKQRCKEVFSTCVPQGLSKNATLTLEEGLNEIVCNFHSCKKYWETPLEKPRDVSVMYTVFTVSTLYFSPEMYQ
;
A
#
# COMPACT_ATOMS: atom_id res chain seq x y z
N MET A 1 -63.41 12.84 29.05
CA MET A 1 -62.18 12.73 29.86
C MET A 1 -61.05 13.26 28.99
N LYS A 2 -60.50 14.43 29.31
CA LYS A 2 -59.36 15.02 28.60
C LYS A 2 -58.15 14.12 28.81
N LEU A 3 -57.47 13.72 27.75
CA LEU A 3 -56.07 13.32 27.81
C LEU A 3 -55.33 14.11 26.74
N GLU A 4 -54.34 14.84 27.23
CA GLU A 4 -53.61 15.90 26.57
C GLU A 4 -52.64 15.37 25.52
N TYR A 5 -52.50 16.18 24.49
CA TYR A 5 -51.56 16.10 23.40
C TYR A 5 -50.15 16.39 23.94
N THR A 6 -49.24 15.42 23.93
CA THR A 6 -47.80 15.67 24.16
C THR A 6 -47.07 15.66 22.81
N SER A 7 -46.38 16.77 22.54
CA SER A 7 -45.78 17.17 21.27
C SER A 7 -44.61 16.28 20.78
N PRO A 8 -44.29 16.28 19.47
CA PRO A 8 -43.28 15.40 18.86
C PRO A 8 -41.83 15.88 19.05
N GLU A 9 -41.60 16.99 19.76
CA GLU A 9 -40.30 17.69 19.75
C GLU A 9 -39.22 17.02 20.61
N TYR A 10 -39.59 16.07 21.48
CA TYR A 10 -38.64 15.42 22.39
C TYR A 10 -38.00 14.14 21.85
N LEU A 11 -38.51 13.56 20.75
CA LEU A 11 -37.94 12.33 20.16
C LEU A 11 -36.76 12.61 19.22
N VAL A 12 -36.65 13.84 18.70
CA VAL A 12 -35.59 14.25 17.77
C VAL A 12 -34.25 14.52 18.48
N PHE A 13 -34.28 14.79 19.79
CA PHE A 13 -33.07 15.06 20.58
C PHE A 13 -32.27 13.81 20.97
N TYR A 14 -32.88 12.62 20.98
CA TYR A 14 -32.18 11.37 21.31
C TYR A 14 -31.51 10.69 20.12
N VAL A 15 -31.82 11.11 18.88
CA VAL A 15 -31.25 10.54 17.65
C VAL A 15 -29.99 11.29 17.19
N THR A 16 -29.65 12.43 17.79
CA THR A 16 -28.47 13.24 17.42
C THR A 16 -27.26 13.09 18.36
N LEU A 17 -27.29 12.11 19.28
CA LEU A 17 -26.20 11.81 20.20
C LEU A 17 -25.71 10.36 20.16
N PHE A 18 -26.21 9.55 19.22
CA PHE A 18 -25.39 8.45 18.68
C PHE A 18 -24.47 9.04 17.63
N THR A 19 -23.40 9.64 18.14
CA THR A 19 -22.08 9.35 17.63
C THR A 19 -21.98 9.38 16.11
N VAL A 20 -21.68 10.56 15.57
CA VAL A 20 -20.55 10.64 14.64
C VAL A 20 -19.30 10.21 15.43
N ILE A 21 -19.24 8.94 15.84
CA ILE A 21 -18.01 8.20 15.80
C ILE A 21 -17.81 8.11 14.29
N GLY A 22 -17.20 9.15 13.73
CA GLY A 22 -16.35 8.91 12.57
C GLY A 22 -15.55 7.69 12.97
N TYR A 23 -15.74 6.61 12.23
CA TYR A 23 -14.96 5.41 12.34
C TYR A 23 -13.51 5.88 12.28
N ILE A 24 -12.88 6.07 13.45
CA ILE A 24 -11.43 6.25 13.53
C ILE A 24 -10.93 4.85 13.24
N ASP A 25 -10.93 4.52 11.94
CA ASP A 25 -10.25 3.34 11.46
C ASP A 25 -8.80 3.55 11.89
N GLY A 26 -8.31 2.68 12.76
CA GLY A 26 -6.89 2.69 13.07
C GLY A 26 -6.14 2.55 11.76
N CYS A 27 -5.03 3.29 11.61
CA CYS A 27 -4.21 3.20 10.41
C CYS A 27 -3.92 1.72 10.07
N SER A 28 -4.38 1.25 8.90
CA SER A 28 -4.22 -0.15 8.51
C SER A 28 -2.75 -0.43 8.19
N ARG A 29 -2.11 -1.23 9.04
CA ARG A 29 -0.68 -1.55 8.90
C ARG A 29 -0.39 -2.40 7.66
N GLU A 30 -1.26 -3.36 7.35
CA GLU A 30 -1.13 -4.23 6.18
C GLU A 30 -1.21 -3.42 4.88
N ARG A 31 -2.25 -2.59 4.75
CA ARG A 31 -2.40 -1.67 3.61
C ARG A 31 -1.22 -0.68 3.52
N SER A 32 -0.76 -0.15 4.65
CA SER A 32 0.44 0.69 4.71
C SER A 32 1.70 -0.04 4.25
N ARG A 33 1.85 -1.34 4.53
CA ARG A 33 2.96 -2.18 4.04
C ARG A 33 2.94 -2.29 2.50
N VAL A 34 1.77 -2.38 1.88
CA VAL A 34 1.65 -2.41 0.41
C VAL A 34 2.20 -1.12 -0.21
N VAL A 35 1.77 0.03 0.31
CA VAL A 35 2.25 1.35 -0.14
C VAL A 35 3.76 1.49 0.10
N ARG A 36 4.22 1.18 1.32
CA ARG A 36 5.65 1.23 1.68
C ARG A 36 6.52 0.36 0.78
N ARG A 37 6.03 -0.81 0.36
CA ARG A 37 6.73 -1.70 -0.57
C ARG A 37 6.93 -1.04 -1.93
N VAL A 38 5.89 -0.43 -2.51
CA VAL A 38 6.02 0.32 -3.78
C VAL A 38 6.98 1.49 -3.63
N ILE A 39 6.88 2.26 -2.54
CA ILE A 39 7.79 3.37 -2.25
C ILE A 39 9.24 2.89 -2.21
N THR A 40 9.52 1.86 -1.43
CA THR A 40 10.88 1.40 -1.17
C THR A 40 11.50 0.72 -2.40
N GLU A 41 10.75 -0.11 -3.11
CA GLU A 41 11.27 -0.92 -4.22
C GLU A 41 11.31 -0.17 -5.55
N LYS A 42 10.43 0.83 -5.75
CA LYS A 42 10.28 1.50 -7.05
C LYS A 42 10.60 2.98 -6.99
N ILE A 43 10.13 3.67 -5.94
CA ILE A 43 10.25 5.14 -5.88
C ILE A 43 11.61 5.58 -5.33
N TYR A 44 12.12 4.98 -4.25
CA TYR A 44 13.45 5.35 -3.74
C TYR A 44 14.59 5.17 -4.76
N PRO A 45 14.62 4.09 -5.58
CA PRO A 45 15.59 3.98 -6.67
C PRO A 45 15.49 5.11 -7.71
N LEU A 46 14.28 5.62 -7.97
CA LEU A 46 14.07 6.76 -8.87
C LEU A 46 14.68 8.05 -8.28
N TYR A 47 14.47 8.36 -7.00
CA TYR A 47 15.13 9.51 -6.35
C TYR A 47 16.65 9.38 -6.40
N LYS A 48 17.16 8.18 -6.17
CA LYS A 48 18.60 7.91 -6.25
C LYS A 48 19.16 8.12 -7.65
N SER A 49 18.43 7.77 -8.71
CA SER A 49 18.90 7.92 -10.09
C SER A 49 19.08 9.38 -10.52
N VAL A 50 18.24 10.28 -9.99
CA VAL A 50 18.33 11.73 -10.21
C VAL A 50 19.10 12.48 -9.14
N GLN A 51 19.68 11.78 -8.16
CA GLN A 51 20.42 12.35 -7.02
C GLN A 51 19.60 13.39 -6.24
N ALA A 52 18.30 13.12 -6.06
CA ALA A 52 17.37 13.99 -5.35
C ALA A 52 17.08 13.48 -3.94
N GLU A 53 16.83 14.41 -3.03
CA GLU A 53 16.29 14.12 -1.70
C GLU A 53 14.77 14.26 -1.71
N ILE A 54 14.10 13.47 -0.86
CA ILE A 54 12.64 13.52 -0.72
C ILE A 54 12.27 14.71 0.16
N PRO A 55 11.37 15.61 -0.27
CA PRO A 55 10.96 16.76 0.54
C PRO A 55 10.36 16.37 1.90
N ASP A 56 10.60 17.17 2.93
CA ASP A 56 10.09 16.92 4.29
C ASP A 56 8.58 16.75 4.37
N LYS A 57 7.84 17.52 3.55
CA LYS A 57 6.38 17.51 3.49
C LYS A 57 5.79 16.55 2.45
N CYS A 58 6.62 15.73 1.81
CA CYS A 58 6.15 14.75 0.83
C CYS A 58 5.62 13.49 1.52
N ILE A 59 4.64 12.81 0.90
CA ILE A 59 4.08 11.54 1.42
C ILE A 59 5.08 10.37 1.39
N LEU A 60 6.12 10.49 0.56
CA LEU A 60 7.18 9.49 0.39
C LEU A 60 8.24 9.56 1.49
N ASN A 61 8.19 10.60 2.34
CA ASN A 61 9.16 10.75 3.39
C ASN A 61 8.89 9.72 4.50
N LYS A 62 9.86 8.83 4.72
CA LYS A 62 9.82 7.78 5.76
C LYS A 62 9.54 8.33 7.16
N GLU A 63 10.01 9.53 7.46
CA GLU A 63 9.84 10.14 8.78
C GLU A 63 8.39 10.50 9.08
N ARG A 64 7.53 10.56 8.06
CA ARG A 64 6.10 10.80 8.21
C ARG A 64 5.28 9.53 8.37
N ASP A 65 5.80 8.37 7.99
CA ASP A 65 5.06 7.12 8.11
C ASP A 65 4.91 6.69 9.59
N ILE A 66 3.66 6.65 10.06
CA ILE A 66 3.28 6.38 11.46
C ILE A 66 3.92 5.10 12.03
N TYR A 67 4.11 4.08 11.19
CA TYR A 67 4.64 2.78 11.61
C TYR A 67 6.10 2.56 11.23
N ALA A 68 6.77 3.53 10.59
CA ALA A 68 8.12 3.37 10.05
C ALA A 68 9.12 2.76 11.06
N ILE A 69 9.12 3.26 12.30
CA ILE A 69 10.03 2.79 13.34
C ILE A 69 9.75 1.33 13.69
N GLN A 70 8.50 0.94 13.90
CA GLN A 70 8.15 -0.45 14.25
C GLN A 70 8.43 -1.42 13.10
N GLU A 71 8.18 -1.01 11.85
CA GLU A 71 8.48 -1.84 10.68
C GLU A 71 9.99 -2.10 10.55
N ASP A 72 10.85 -1.11 10.88
CA ASP A 72 12.31 -1.28 10.91
C ASP A 72 12.80 -2.23 12.01
N GLN A 73 11.96 -2.50 13.02
CA GLN A 73 12.27 -3.41 14.14
C GLN A 73 11.78 -4.84 13.92
N LYS A 74 11.26 -5.15 12.73
CA LYS A 74 10.91 -6.53 12.35
C LYS A 74 12.14 -7.26 11.84
N TYR A 75 12.31 -8.48 12.31
CA TYR A 75 13.24 -9.42 11.70
C TYR A 75 12.49 -10.69 11.29
N ASN A 76 12.61 -11.08 10.02
CA ASN A 76 12.08 -12.34 9.51
C ASN A 76 13.24 -13.33 9.31
N GLU A 77 13.16 -14.44 10.02
CA GLU A 77 14.01 -15.62 9.84
C GLU A 77 13.22 -16.67 9.04
N PRO A 78 13.65 -17.04 7.83
CA PRO A 78 13.02 -18.10 7.06
C PRO A 78 12.99 -19.43 7.84
N PRO A 79 11.94 -20.26 7.69
CA PRO A 79 10.92 -20.16 6.66
C PRO A 79 9.76 -19.21 6.98
N ASN A 80 9.52 -18.77 8.22
CA ASN A 80 8.43 -17.83 8.59
C ASN A 80 8.44 -17.42 10.08
N LYS A 81 9.61 -17.32 10.70
CA LYS A 81 9.71 -16.93 12.12
C LYS A 81 10.00 -15.43 12.22
N TRP A 82 9.20 -14.73 12.99
CA TRP A 82 9.25 -13.28 13.13
C TRP A 82 9.78 -12.90 14.50
N TYR A 83 10.66 -11.91 14.58
CA TYR A 83 11.22 -11.43 15.83
C TYR A 83 11.04 -9.91 15.96
N CYS A 84 10.80 -9.49 17.21
CA CYS A 84 10.85 -8.08 17.59
C CYS A 84 12.28 -7.70 17.99
N ASN A 85 12.94 -6.83 17.24
CA ASN A 85 14.31 -6.38 17.56
C ASN A 85 14.39 -5.46 18.79
N ILE A 86 13.26 -4.98 19.31
CA ILE A 86 13.22 -4.15 20.53
C ILE A 86 13.41 -5.01 21.79
N CYS A 87 12.78 -6.20 21.85
CA CYS A 87 12.77 -7.04 23.06
C CYS A 87 13.13 -8.51 22.84
N GLY A 88 13.40 -8.94 21.60
CA GLY A 88 13.84 -10.29 21.25
C GLY A 88 12.75 -11.37 21.18
N LYS A 89 11.46 -11.03 21.39
CA LYS A 89 10.37 -12.01 21.32
C LYS A 89 10.16 -12.53 19.90
N GLY A 90 9.96 -13.85 19.79
CA GLY A 90 9.65 -14.54 18.54
C GLY A 90 8.15 -14.83 18.35
N PHE A 91 7.71 -14.89 17.10
CA PHE A 91 6.32 -15.06 16.68
C PHE A 91 6.24 -15.96 15.44
N ILE A 92 5.15 -16.71 15.32
CA ILE A 92 4.93 -17.68 14.23
C ILE A 92 4.43 -17.03 12.93
N ALA A 93 3.99 -15.77 12.98
CA ALA A 93 3.51 -15.01 11.83
C ALA A 93 3.66 -13.51 12.08
N GLU A 94 3.77 -12.74 11.00
CA GLU A 94 3.90 -11.27 11.04
C GLU A 94 2.73 -10.63 11.81
N TYR A 95 1.52 -11.14 11.60
CA TYR A 95 0.31 -10.68 12.29
C TYR A 95 0.47 -10.66 13.83
N TYR A 96 1.06 -11.70 14.42
CA TYR A 96 1.25 -11.77 15.87
C TYR A 96 2.33 -10.81 16.36
N LEU A 97 3.35 -10.54 15.52
CA LEU A 97 4.36 -9.52 15.81
C LEU A 97 3.74 -8.11 15.76
N ASP A 98 2.86 -7.83 14.80
CA ASP A 98 2.14 -6.56 14.70
C ASP A 98 1.22 -6.30 15.89
N LEU A 99 0.51 -7.34 16.33
CA LEU A 99 -0.31 -7.29 17.55
C LEU A 99 0.58 -7.05 18.78
N HIS A 100 1.76 -7.67 18.83
CA HIS A 100 2.74 -7.43 19.90
C HIS A 100 3.22 -5.97 19.90
N PHE A 101 3.58 -5.40 18.76
CA PHE A 101 3.97 -3.99 18.67
C PHE A 101 2.88 -3.05 19.17
N THR A 102 1.63 -3.29 18.74
CA THR A 102 0.46 -2.51 19.16
C THR A 102 0.23 -2.59 20.66
N ASN A 103 0.53 -3.72 21.30
CA ASN A 103 0.25 -3.91 22.73
C ASN A 103 1.42 -3.56 23.66
N ARG A 104 2.67 -3.70 23.19
CA ARG A 104 3.87 -3.65 24.05
C ARG A 104 4.88 -2.58 23.67
N HIS A 105 4.77 -2.00 22.47
CA HIS A 105 5.74 -1.05 21.93
C HIS A 105 5.06 0.16 21.28
N LYS A 106 4.00 0.68 21.92
CA LYS A 106 3.26 1.86 21.44
C LYS A 106 4.13 3.12 21.42
N GLU A 107 5.14 3.17 22.28
CA GLU A 107 6.14 4.22 22.36
C GLU A 107 6.98 4.38 21.09
N TYR A 108 6.98 3.38 20.20
CA TYR A 108 7.65 3.42 18.89
C TYR A 108 6.70 3.75 17.72
N ILE A 109 5.48 4.21 18.01
CA ILE A 109 4.57 4.78 17.01
C ILE A 109 4.86 6.27 16.91
N ARG A 110 5.07 6.78 15.68
CA ARG A 110 5.32 8.22 15.50
C ARG A 110 4.08 9.03 15.89
N GLN A 111 4.32 10.20 16.47
CA GLN A 111 3.29 11.15 16.87
C GLN A 111 3.64 12.53 16.31
N GLY A 112 2.62 13.34 16.06
CA GLY A 112 2.78 14.69 15.52
C GLY A 112 1.78 14.99 14.41
N GLU A 113 1.62 16.26 14.08
CA GLU A 113 0.68 16.73 13.04
C GLU A 113 1.12 16.31 11.63
N ASP A 114 2.42 16.15 11.40
CA ASP A 114 2.99 15.79 10.10
C ASP A 114 3.03 14.27 9.85
N VAL A 115 2.59 13.45 10.80
CA VAL A 115 2.54 11.98 10.67
C VAL A 115 1.38 11.56 9.77
N LEU A 116 1.61 10.57 8.92
CA LEU A 116 0.70 10.05 7.91
C LEU A 116 0.45 8.57 8.11
N CYS A 117 -0.78 8.15 7.84
CA CYS A 117 -1.08 6.76 7.57
C CYS A 117 -0.92 6.48 6.07
N LEU A 118 0.03 5.62 5.69
CA LEU A 118 0.20 5.28 4.28
C LEU A 118 -1.01 4.56 3.68
N ALA A 119 -1.81 3.86 4.48
CA ALA A 119 -3.04 3.21 4.02
C ALA A 119 -4.09 4.20 3.49
N ASP A 120 -4.05 5.47 3.90
CA ASP A 120 -4.96 6.51 3.42
C ASP A 120 -4.74 6.81 1.92
N TYR A 121 -3.59 6.40 1.37
CA TYR A 121 -3.26 6.55 -0.04
C TYR A 121 -3.52 5.28 -0.85
N CYS A 122 -4.18 4.27 -0.28
CA CYS A 122 -4.39 2.99 -0.96
C CYS A 122 -5.24 3.09 -2.24
N ASP A 123 -6.04 4.12 -2.39
CA ASP A 123 -6.82 4.36 -3.61
C ASP A 123 -5.89 4.72 -4.77
N LEU A 124 -4.84 5.50 -4.49
CA LEU A 124 -3.81 5.86 -5.48
C LEU A 124 -2.87 4.69 -5.78
N TYR A 125 -2.50 3.94 -4.74
CA TYR A 125 -1.61 2.79 -4.88
C TYR A 125 -2.33 1.49 -5.30
N ARG A 126 -3.67 1.49 -5.34
CA ARG A 126 -4.54 0.33 -5.60
C ARG A 126 -4.13 -0.87 -4.74
N CYS A 127 -4.10 -0.68 -3.43
CA CYS A 127 -3.51 -1.66 -2.50
C CYS A 127 -4.06 -3.07 -2.67
N ASP A 128 -5.37 -3.23 -2.90
CA ASP A 128 -6.01 -4.54 -3.02
C ASP A 128 -5.55 -5.29 -4.28
N ILE A 129 -5.27 -4.58 -5.38
CA ILE A 129 -4.71 -5.14 -6.61
C ILE A 129 -3.23 -5.47 -6.41
N VAL A 130 -2.45 -4.54 -5.83
CA VAL A 130 -1.01 -4.72 -5.62
C VAL A 130 -0.70 -5.81 -4.57
N ALA A 131 -1.59 -6.02 -3.60
CA ALA A 131 -1.53 -7.12 -2.65
C ALA A 131 -1.96 -8.46 -3.27
N GLY A 132 -2.62 -8.45 -4.44
CA GLY A 132 -3.18 -9.64 -5.07
C GLY A 132 -4.46 -10.15 -4.40
N ILE A 133 -5.15 -9.29 -3.63
CA ILE A 133 -6.45 -9.57 -3.01
C ILE A 133 -7.55 -9.50 -4.08
N GLN A 134 -7.44 -8.53 -4.99
CA GLN A 134 -8.38 -8.32 -6.08
C GLN A 134 -7.73 -8.61 -7.45
N THR A 135 -8.51 -9.21 -8.34
CA THR A 135 -8.15 -9.45 -9.75
C THR A 135 -9.28 -9.01 -10.66
N ALA A 136 -8.97 -8.69 -11.91
CA ALA A 136 -9.95 -8.20 -12.87
C ALA A 136 -11.03 -9.26 -13.17
N GLU A 137 -12.30 -8.90 -12.98
CA GLU A 137 -13.41 -9.64 -13.58
C GLU A 137 -13.78 -9.06 -14.95
N PHE A 138 -14.56 -9.81 -15.72
CA PHE A 138 -15.01 -9.38 -17.05
C PHE A 138 -15.76 -8.04 -17.01
N TRP A 139 -16.64 -7.86 -16.02
CA TRP A 139 -17.43 -6.64 -15.88
C TRP A 139 -16.59 -5.45 -15.46
N ASP A 140 -15.57 -5.65 -14.63
CA ASP A 140 -14.66 -4.57 -14.24
C ASP A 140 -13.94 -3.96 -15.45
N ILE A 141 -13.55 -4.81 -16.40
CA ILE A 141 -12.89 -4.35 -17.64
C ILE A 141 -13.92 -3.71 -18.57
N SER A 142 -15.10 -4.33 -18.71
CA SER A 142 -16.11 -3.91 -19.68
C SER A 142 -16.86 -2.64 -19.30
N LEU A 143 -17.02 -2.38 -17.99
CA LEU A 143 -17.72 -1.22 -17.45
C LEU A 143 -16.78 -0.07 -17.07
N CYS A 144 -15.47 -0.24 -17.26
CA CYS A 144 -14.51 0.82 -16.95
C CYS A 144 -14.70 2.04 -17.88
N LEU A 145 -14.77 3.22 -17.27
CA LEU A 145 -14.85 4.50 -17.96
C LEU A 145 -13.54 5.26 -17.81
N GLU A 146 -12.95 5.67 -18.93
CA GLU A 146 -11.67 6.42 -18.90
C GLU A 146 -11.81 7.81 -18.29
N GLU A 147 -13.01 8.41 -18.35
CA GLU A 147 -13.30 9.70 -17.71
C GLU A 147 -13.15 9.60 -16.18
N ASP A 148 -13.76 8.59 -15.56
CA ASP A 148 -13.65 8.32 -14.12
C ASP A 148 -12.19 8.06 -13.69
N MET A 149 -11.41 7.42 -14.57
CA MET A 149 -10.00 7.11 -14.29
C MET A 149 -9.12 8.37 -14.36
N GLU A 150 -9.40 9.31 -15.28
CA GLU A 150 -8.60 10.54 -15.39
C GLU A 150 -8.76 11.43 -14.14
N ASP A 151 -9.93 11.45 -13.50
CA ASP A 151 -10.15 12.18 -12.24
C ASP A 151 -9.24 11.66 -11.10
N ILE A 152 -9.13 10.33 -10.97
CA ILE A 152 -8.26 9.70 -9.98
C ILE A 152 -6.78 9.95 -10.34
N LYS A 153 -6.44 9.84 -11.62
CA LYS A 153 -5.09 10.10 -12.13
C LYS A 153 -4.66 11.54 -11.88
N GLN A 154 -5.55 12.50 -12.05
CA GLN A 154 -5.26 13.92 -11.82
C GLN A 154 -5.00 14.19 -10.33
N ARG A 155 -5.86 13.65 -9.46
CA ARG A 155 -5.64 13.70 -8.00
C ARG A 155 -4.31 13.06 -7.58
N CYS A 156 -3.95 11.94 -8.21
CA CYS A 156 -2.67 11.28 -7.98
C CYS A 156 -1.50 12.22 -8.31
N LYS A 157 -1.52 12.84 -9.51
CA LYS A 157 -0.48 13.80 -9.93
C LYS A 157 -0.36 14.97 -8.95
N GLU A 158 -1.48 15.49 -8.46
CA GLU A 158 -1.49 16.59 -7.49
C GLU A 158 -0.83 16.20 -6.16
N VAL A 159 -1.12 15.01 -5.64
CA VAL A 159 -0.46 14.49 -4.43
C VAL A 159 1.07 14.41 -4.64
N PHE A 160 1.53 13.86 -5.77
CA PHE A 160 2.95 13.71 -6.05
C PHE A 160 3.66 15.01 -6.48
N SER A 161 2.93 16.05 -6.88
CA SER A 161 3.53 17.37 -7.19
C SER A 161 4.27 17.95 -5.98
N THR A 162 3.80 17.67 -4.77
CA THR A 162 4.43 18.10 -3.52
C THR A 162 5.72 17.33 -3.18
N CYS A 163 6.02 16.28 -3.95
CA CYS A 163 7.17 15.42 -3.76
C CYS A 163 8.35 15.76 -4.66
N VAL A 164 8.19 16.68 -5.61
CA VAL A 164 9.30 17.11 -6.48
C VAL A 164 10.09 18.22 -5.77
N PRO A 165 11.38 18.00 -5.42
CA PRO A 165 12.16 19.01 -4.70
C PRO A 165 12.53 20.18 -5.61
N GLN A 166 12.64 21.36 -5.02
CA GLN A 166 13.10 22.57 -5.70
C GLN A 166 14.61 22.51 -5.95
N GLY A 167 15.09 23.17 -7.01
CA GLY A 167 16.52 23.28 -7.30
C GLY A 167 17.13 22.16 -8.15
N LEU A 168 16.34 21.17 -8.57
CA LEU A 168 16.77 20.18 -9.57
C LEU A 168 16.96 20.81 -10.95
N SER A 169 17.80 20.18 -11.77
CA SER A 169 17.90 20.52 -13.19
C SER A 169 16.60 20.19 -13.92
N LYS A 170 16.27 20.92 -14.99
CA LYS A 170 15.04 20.68 -15.77
C LYS A 170 14.88 19.22 -16.21
N ASN A 171 15.98 18.55 -16.59
CA ASN A 171 15.95 17.15 -17.00
C ASN A 171 15.69 16.21 -15.81
N ALA A 172 16.32 16.46 -14.65
CA ALA A 172 16.11 15.68 -13.44
C ALA A 172 14.69 15.84 -12.89
N THR A 173 14.15 17.07 -12.90
CA THR A 173 12.76 17.36 -12.55
C THR A 173 11.79 16.56 -13.43
N LEU A 174 11.97 16.63 -14.76
CA LEU A 174 11.13 15.90 -15.71
C LEU A 174 11.21 14.39 -15.49
N THR A 175 12.41 13.85 -15.32
CA THR A 175 12.64 12.41 -15.08
C THR A 175 11.94 11.94 -13.80
N LEU A 176 11.99 12.76 -12.74
CA LEU A 176 11.34 12.43 -11.47
C LEU A 176 9.81 12.50 -11.59
N GLU A 177 9.28 13.55 -12.22
CA GLU A 177 7.83 13.71 -12.46
C GLU A 177 7.27 12.56 -13.32
N GLU A 178 7.91 12.26 -14.44
CA GLU A 178 7.50 11.16 -15.33
C GLU A 178 7.64 9.81 -14.64
N GLY A 179 8.73 9.58 -13.89
CA GLY A 179 8.93 8.34 -13.16
C GLY A 179 7.88 8.11 -12.06
N LEU A 180 7.52 9.14 -11.29
CA LEU A 180 6.44 9.03 -10.29
C LEU A 180 5.10 8.72 -10.96
N ASN A 181 4.81 9.37 -12.08
CA ASN A 181 3.61 9.10 -12.86
C ASN A 181 3.58 7.66 -13.40
N GLU A 182 4.69 7.15 -13.95
CA GLU A 182 4.76 5.78 -14.45
C GLU A 182 4.63 4.73 -13.34
N ILE A 183 5.18 4.99 -12.15
CA ILE A 183 5.15 4.04 -11.03
C ILE A 183 3.79 3.99 -10.32
N VAL A 184 3.05 5.10 -10.27
CA VAL A 184 1.79 5.19 -9.50
C VAL A 184 0.61 5.62 -10.36
N CYS A 185 0.65 6.84 -10.93
CA CYS A 185 -0.55 7.46 -11.47
C CYS A 185 -1.02 6.89 -12.81
N ASN A 186 -0.14 6.40 -13.67
CA ASN A 186 -0.48 5.88 -14.99
C ASN A 186 -1.29 4.58 -14.95
N PHE A 187 -1.33 3.91 -13.80
CA PHE A 187 -2.21 2.78 -13.59
C PHE A 187 -3.68 3.20 -13.43
N HIS A 188 -3.99 4.48 -13.22
CA HIS A 188 -5.37 4.97 -13.30
C HIS A 188 -5.76 5.22 -14.76
N SER A 189 -5.91 4.11 -15.51
CA SER A 189 -6.48 4.05 -16.85
C SER A 189 -7.09 2.67 -17.06
N CYS A 190 -8.18 2.55 -17.83
CA CYS A 190 -8.83 1.24 -18.01
C CYS A 190 -7.87 0.18 -18.56
N LYS A 191 -6.90 0.60 -19.37
CA LYS A 191 -5.86 -0.27 -19.92
C LYS A 191 -4.90 -0.82 -18.86
N LYS A 192 -4.44 0.01 -17.92
CA LYS A 192 -3.38 -0.36 -16.95
C LYS A 192 -3.90 -0.64 -15.54
N TYR A 193 -5.18 -0.42 -15.25
CA TYR A 193 -5.73 -0.48 -13.88
C TYR A 193 -5.48 -1.79 -13.13
N TRP A 194 -5.36 -2.89 -13.86
CA TRP A 194 -5.12 -4.22 -13.29
C TRP A 194 -3.65 -4.65 -13.29
N GLU A 195 -2.74 -3.81 -13.80
CA GLU A 195 -1.30 -4.05 -13.79
C GLU A 195 -0.67 -3.54 -12.47
N THR A 196 0.51 -4.06 -12.12
CA THR A 196 1.21 -3.68 -10.87
C THR A 196 2.63 -3.20 -11.14
N PRO A 197 3.13 -2.16 -10.44
CA PRO A 197 4.51 -1.68 -10.60
C PRO A 197 5.55 -2.67 -10.02
N LEU A 198 5.10 -3.58 -9.16
CA LEU A 198 5.89 -4.65 -8.59
C LEU A 198 5.83 -5.85 -9.55
N GLU A 199 6.81 -5.95 -10.46
CA GLU A 199 6.99 -7.18 -11.22
C GLU A 199 7.21 -8.33 -10.25
N LYS A 200 6.38 -9.39 -10.33
CA LYS A 200 6.74 -10.67 -9.74
C LYS A 200 8.01 -11.14 -10.46
N PRO A 201 9.12 -11.49 -9.78
CA PRO A 201 10.11 -12.32 -10.44
C PRO A 201 9.35 -13.54 -10.97
N ARG A 202 9.31 -13.70 -12.29
CA ARG A 202 8.83 -14.95 -12.88
C ARG A 202 9.70 -16.02 -12.25
N ASP A 203 9.09 -16.91 -11.47
CA ASP A 203 9.78 -18.03 -10.86
C ASP A 203 10.18 -19.00 -11.98
N VAL A 204 11.29 -18.68 -12.64
CA VAL A 204 11.83 -19.46 -13.77
C VAL A 204 12.16 -20.89 -13.31
N SER A 205 12.33 -21.10 -11.99
CA SER A 205 12.59 -22.39 -11.35
C SER A 205 11.47 -23.42 -11.57
N VAL A 206 10.20 -22.98 -11.52
CA VAL A 206 9.04 -23.88 -11.69
C VAL A 206 8.92 -24.38 -13.13
N MET A 207 9.36 -23.58 -14.11
CA MET A 207 9.32 -23.97 -15.52
C MET A 207 10.44 -24.98 -15.84
N TYR A 208 11.65 -24.76 -15.35
CA TYR A 208 12.77 -25.71 -15.56
C TYR A 208 12.56 -27.06 -14.89
N THR A 209 11.93 -27.11 -13.72
CA THR A 209 11.60 -28.37 -13.04
C THR A 209 10.56 -29.18 -13.81
N VAL A 210 9.54 -28.54 -14.40
CA VAL A 210 8.57 -29.25 -15.24
C VAL A 210 9.20 -29.80 -16.53
N PHE A 211 10.04 -29.01 -17.21
CA PHE A 211 10.68 -29.45 -18.46
C PHE A 211 11.71 -30.57 -18.24
N THR A 212 12.54 -30.47 -17.20
CA THR A 212 13.56 -31.49 -16.89
C THR A 212 12.93 -32.83 -16.50
N VAL A 213 11.85 -32.80 -15.72
CA VAL A 213 11.10 -34.00 -15.34
C VAL A 213 10.45 -34.65 -16.56
N SER A 214 9.84 -33.89 -17.46
CA SER A 214 9.28 -34.46 -18.70
C SER A 214 10.34 -35.05 -19.63
N THR A 215 11.53 -34.45 -19.75
CA THR A 215 12.62 -35.02 -20.57
C THR A 215 13.23 -36.29 -19.98
N LEU A 216 13.24 -36.43 -18.65
CA LEU A 216 13.76 -37.62 -17.96
C LEU A 216 12.77 -38.79 -17.99
N TYR A 217 11.47 -38.53 -18.10
CA TYR A 217 10.45 -39.58 -18.27
C TYR A 217 10.27 -40.04 -19.72
N PHE A 218 10.78 -39.29 -20.71
CA PHE A 218 10.65 -39.59 -22.14
C PHE A 218 11.98 -39.94 -22.82
N SER A 219 13.03 -40.33 -22.09
CA SER A 219 14.23 -40.92 -22.70
C SER A 219 13.97 -42.40 -23.06
N PRO A 220 13.96 -42.80 -24.35
CA PRO A 220 13.59 -44.14 -24.80
C PRO A 220 14.77 -45.14 -24.80
N GLU A 221 15.56 -45.20 -23.72
CA GLU A 221 16.72 -46.10 -23.61
C GLU A 221 16.51 -47.28 -22.65
N MET A 222 15.27 -47.59 -22.25
CA MET A 222 14.96 -48.72 -21.36
C MET A 222 14.09 -49.83 -22.00
N TYR A 223 14.18 -49.99 -23.32
CA TYR A 223 13.69 -51.20 -24.01
C TYR A 223 14.79 -51.80 -24.88
N GLN A 224 15.76 -52.46 -24.24
CA GLN A 224 16.56 -53.53 -24.84
C GLN A 224 17.00 -54.52 -23.77
#